data_AF-A0A3E2NC23-F1
#
_entry.id   AF-A0A3E2NC23-F1
#
_cell.length_a   1.000
_cell.length_b   1.000
_cell.length_c   1.000
_cell.angle_alpha   90.00
_cell.angle_beta   90.00
_cell.angle_gamma   90.00
#
_symmetry.space_group_name_H-M   'P 1'
#
loop_
_entity.id
_entity.type
_entity.pdbx_description
1 polymer ?
#
loop_
_entity_poly.entity_id
_entity_poly.type
_entity_poly.pdbx_seq_one_letter_code
_entity_poly.pdbx_strand_id
1 'polypeptide(L)'
;MELDQQLKDLSEKYLFESTQYQTDEQTPNLEVCLQLRESHIDTFIQKAGQLNSIVESCANMVGIFDTSASKEVMLKTTIRCSGRDRLFIRTTPSMMKILVETLFD
;
A
#
# COMPACT_ATOMS: atom_id res chain seq x y z
N MET A 1 11.65 -7.70 -8.61
CA MET A 1 12.36 -6.61 -7.90
C MET A 1 12.24 -6.89 -6.42
N GLU A 2 13.30 -6.68 -5.65
CA GLU A 2 13.25 -6.83 -4.20
C GLU A 2 12.34 -5.76 -3.58
N LEU A 3 11.53 -6.15 -2.60
CA LEU A 3 10.58 -5.29 -1.87
C LEU A 3 11.26 -4.04 -1.30
N ASP A 4 12.50 -4.18 -0.81
CA ASP A 4 13.32 -3.09 -0.31
C ASP A 4 13.54 -1.99 -1.35
N GLN A 5 13.84 -2.36 -2.59
CA GLN A 5 14.05 -1.38 -3.65
C GLN A 5 12.75 -0.66 -3.99
N GLN A 6 11.63 -1.37 -4.04
CA GLN A 6 10.33 -0.75 -4.30
C GLN A 6 9.93 0.23 -3.19
N LEU A 7 10.14 -0.12 -1.92
CA LEU A 7 9.87 0.78 -0.81
C LEU A 7 10.79 1.99 -0.80
N LYS A 8 12.07 1.79 -1.13
CA LYS A 8 13.02 2.89 -1.28
C LYS A 8 12.58 3.86 -2.36
N ASP A 9 12.22 3.35 -3.54
CA ASP A 9 11.74 4.17 -4.67
C ASP A 9 10.50 4.99 -4.28
N LEU A 10 9.54 4.37 -3.57
CA LEU A 10 8.32 5.05 -3.10
C LEU A 10 8.64 6.10 -2.03
N SER A 11 9.54 5.78 -1.09
CA SER A 11 9.98 6.70 -0.05
C SER A 11 10.66 7.94 -0.63
N GLU A 12 11.49 7.76 -1.65
CA GLU A 12 12.15 8.86 -2.37
C GLU A 12 11.16 9.66 -3.24
N LYS A 13 10.22 8.99 -3.93
CA LYS A 13 9.21 9.64 -4.79
C LYS A 13 8.24 10.53 -3.99
N TYR A 14 7.73 10.01 -2.87
CA TYR A 14 6.71 10.69 -2.06
C TYR A 14 7.27 11.35 -0.81
N LEU A 15 8.59 11.30 -0.59
CA LEU A 15 9.26 11.94 0.54
C LEU A 15 8.67 11.56 1.91
N PHE A 16 8.34 10.28 2.10
CA PHE A 16 7.90 9.77 3.40
C PHE A 16 8.98 10.01 4.47
N GLU A 17 8.58 10.25 5.72
CA GLU A 17 9.54 10.46 6.80
C GLU A 17 10.27 9.17 7.17
N SER A 18 9.56 8.06 7.10
CA SER A 18 10.09 6.72 7.35
C SER A 18 9.21 5.70 6.67
N THR A 19 9.81 4.59 6.25
CA THR A 19 9.12 3.44 5.68
C THR A 19 9.65 2.17 6.31
N GLN A 20 8.76 1.32 6.79
CA GLN A 20 9.10 0.02 7.35
C GLN A 20 8.17 -1.03 6.76
N TYR A 21 8.62 -2.28 6.71
CA TYR A 21 7.75 -3.39 6.35
C TYR A 21 8.09 -4.62 7.17
N GLN A 22 7.10 -5.50 7.27
CA GLN A 22 7.24 -6.83 7.83
C GLN A 22 6.44 -7.82 7.02
N THR A 23 6.92 -9.05 6.97
CA THR A 23 6.17 -10.18 6.42
C THR A 23 5.81 -11.14 7.54
N ASP A 24 4.59 -11.66 7.50
CA ASP A 24 4.05 -12.57 8.51
C ASP A 24 3.28 -13.73 7.85
N GLU A 25 2.75 -14.65 8.64
CA GLU A 25 1.96 -15.80 8.16
C GLU A 25 0.50 -15.42 7.83
N GLN A 26 0.12 -14.14 7.92
CA GLN A 26 -1.24 -13.70 7.59
C GLN A 26 -1.45 -13.63 6.08
N THR A 27 -2.71 -13.52 5.66
CA THR A 27 -3.08 -13.35 4.26
C THR A 27 -3.94 -12.10 4.13
N PRO A 28 -3.43 -11.01 3.53
CA PRO A 28 -2.14 -10.86 2.86
C PRO A 28 -0.94 -10.86 3.83
N ASN A 29 0.23 -11.26 3.34
CA ASN A 29 1.42 -11.58 4.16
C ASN A 29 2.43 -10.43 4.31
N LEU A 30 2.18 -9.27 3.72
CA LEU A 30 3.06 -8.11 3.81
C LEU A 30 2.31 -6.97 4.49
N GLU A 31 2.90 -6.40 5.54
CA GLU A 31 2.44 -5.15 6.15
C GLU A 31 3.51 -4.08 6.01
N VAL A 32 3.12 -2.93 5.45
CA VAL A 32 3.97 -1.76 5.25
C VAL A 32 3.48 -0.65 6.17
N CYS A 33 4.41 0.01 6.84
CA CYS A 33 4.18 1.21 7.64
C CYS A 33 4.85 2.40 6.94
N LEU A 34 4.05 3.42 6.60
CA LEU A 34 4.50 4.67 6.01
C LEU A 34 4.29 5.79 7.03
N GLN A 35 5.36 6.54 7.33
CA GLN A 35 5.26 7.76 8.12
C GLN A 35 5.05 8.96 7.19
N LEU A 36 3.87 9.54 7.29
CA LEU A 36 3.32 10.58 6.43
C LEU A 36 3.62 11.96 7.00
N ARG A 37 3.93 12.92 6.12
CA ARG A 37 3.96 14.34 6.47
C ARG A 37 2.55 14.92 6.42
N GLU A 38 2.35 16.10 7.02
CA GLU A 38 1.04 16.78 7.00
C GLU A 38 0.45 16.91 5.59
N SER A 39 1.26 17.26 4.59
CA SER A 39 0.84 17.34 3.18
C SER A 39 0.31 16.01 2.61
N HIS A 40 0.79 14.88 3.09
CA HIS A 40 0.33 13.56 2.64
C HIS A 40 -0.99 13.16 3.30
N ILE A 41 -1.23 13.65 4.52
CA ILE A 41 -2.47 13.36 5.26
C ILE A 41 -3.66 13.96 4.53
N ASP A 42 -3.57 15.22 4.09
CA ASP A 42 -4.63 15.87 3.31
C ASP A 42 -4.95 15.09 2.02
N THR A 43 -3.93 14.72 1.24
CA THR A 43 -4.08 13.91 0.02
C THR A 43 -4.75 12.56 0.32
N PHE A 44 -4.31 11.89 1.38
CA PHE A 44 -4.88 10.60 1.76
C PHE A 44 -6.36 10.74 2.19
N ILE A 45 -6.71 11.78 2.96
CA ILE A 45 -8.09 12.04 3.40
C ILE A 45 -9.01 12.22 2.18
N GLN A 46 -8.57 12.92 1.13
CA GLN A 46 -9.36 13.08 -0.09
C GLN A 46 -9.68 11.73 -0.76
N LYS A 47 -8.75 10.77 -0.69
CA LYS A 47 -8.91 9.44 -1.28
C LYS A 47 -9.54 8.42 -0.32
N ALA A 48 -9.69 8.75 0.97
CA ALA A 48 -10.22 7.86 1.99
C ALA A 48 -11.62 7.31 1.63
N GLY A 49 -12.46 8.13 0.99
CA GLY A 49 -13.79 7.72 0.52
C GLY A 49 -13.78 6.72 -0.65
N GLN A 50 -12.63 6.53 -1.30
CA GLN A 50 -12.47 5.70 -2.49
C GLN A 50 -11.56 4.48 -2.25
N LEU A 51 -11.10 4.24 -1.01
CA LEU A 51 -10.13 3.18 -0.71
C LEU A 51 -10.57 1.80 -1.20
N ASN A 52 -11.84 1.45 -1.01
CA ASN A 52 -12.36 0.15 -1.48
C ASN A 52 -12.26 0.02 -3.01
N SER A 53 -12.64 1.07 -3.75
CA SER A 53 -12.56 1.09 -5.21
C SER A 53 -11.11 1.08 -5.69
N ILE A 54 -10.20 1.77 -4.99
CA ILE A 54 -8.77 1.77 -5.27
C ILE A 54 -8.21 0.35 -5.11
N VAL A 55 -8.47 -0.30 -3.97
CA VAL A 55 -8.02 -1.68 -3.69
C VAL A 55 -8.55 -2.65 -4.75
N GLU A 56 -9.84 -2.55 -5.10
CA GLU A 56 -10.44 -3.40 -6.13
C GLU A 56 -9.80 -3.18 -7.51
N SER A 57 -9.57 -1.92 -7.89
CA SER A 57 -8.92 -1.55 -9.14
C SER A 57 -7.48 -2.07 -9.22
N CYS A 58 -6.70 -1.89 -8.14
CA CYS A 58 -5.35 -2.43 -8.02
C CYS A 58 -5.36 -3.97 -8.10
N ALA A 59 -6.28 -4.64 -7.41
CA ALA A 59 -6.40 -6.10 -7.44
C ALA A 59 -6.75 -6.62 -8.85
N ASN A 60 -7.64 -5.90 -9.56
CA ASN A 60 -7.98 -6.21 -10.96
C ASN A 60 -6.77 -6.06 -11.88
N MET A 61 -6.05 -4.93 -11.78
CA MET A 61 -4.89 -4.67 -12.63
C MET A 61 -3.76 -5.66 -12.36
N VAL A 62 -3.39 -5.87 -11.09
CA VAL A 62 -2.31 -6.79 -10.71
C VAL A 62 -2.69 -8.23 -11.05
N GLY A 63 -3.93 -8.65 -10.80
CA GLY A 63 -4.39 -10.00 -11.09
C GLY A 63 -4.38 -10.38 -12.58
N ILE A 64 -4.29 -9.42 -13.50
CA ILE A 64 -4.11 -9.69 -14.94
C ILE A 64 -2.68 -10.16 -15.24
N PHE A 65 -1.68 -9.60 -14.56
CA PHE A 65 -0.27 -9.80 -14.86
C PHE A 65 0.45 -10.72 -13.87
N ASP A 66 -0.07 -10.83 -12.65
CA ASP A 66 0.52 -11.62 -11.58
C ASP A 66 -0.45 -12.68 -11.07
N THR A 67 -0.07 -13.94 -11.27
CA THR A 67 -0.83 -15.12 -10.82
C THR A 67 -0.33 -15.68 -9.49
N SER A 68 0.66 -15.03 -8.85
CA SER A 68 1.25 -15.51 -7.58
C SER A 68 0.31 -15.37 -6.39
N ALA A 69 -0.67 -14.48 -6.46
CA ALA A 69 -1.74 -14.35 -5.47
C ALA A 69 -3.09 -14.25 -6.18
N SER A 70 -4.14 -14.85 -5.60
CA SER A 70 -5.48 -14.71 -6.16
C SER A 70 -6.05 -13.32 -5.91
N LYS A 71 -6.96 -12.87 -6.77
CA LYS A 71 -7.71 -11.63 -6.57
C LYS A 71 -8.41 -11.60 -5.21
N GLU A 72 -8.93 -12.73 -4.73
CA GLU A 72 -9.56 -12.82 -3.41
C GLU A 72 -8.59 -12.50 -2.27
N VAL A 73 -7.32 -12.91 -2.39
CA VAL A 73 -6.26 -12.55 -1.42
C VAL A 73 -5.94 -11.06 -1.52
N MET A 74 -5.81 -10.53 -2.73
CA MET A 74 -5.55 -9.11 -2.98
C MET A 74 -6.64 -8.19 -2.39
N LEU A 75 -7.91 -8.60 -2.49
CA LEU A 75 -9.06 -7.87 -1.93
C LEU A 75 -9.10 -7.88 -0.39
N LYS A 76 -8.34 -8.75 0.29
CA LYS A 76 -8.17 -8.71 1.75
C LYS A 76 -7.18 -7.63 2.19
N THR A 77 -6.73 -6.77 1.28
CA THR A 77 -5.89 -5.62 1.61
C THR A 77 -6.59 -4.75 2.64
N THR A 78 -5.86 -4.38 3.69
CA THR A 78 -6.36 -3.46 4.72
C THR A 78 -5.46 -2.24 4.82
N ILE A 79 -6.09 -1.07 4.94
CA ILE A 79 -5.40 0.20 5.09
C ILE A 79 -5.89 0.81 6.40
N ARG A 80 -4.97 1.12 7.31
CA ARG A 80 -5.27 1.58 8.66
C ARG A 80 -4.38 2.76 9.02
N CYS A 81 -4.97 3.85 9.46
CA CYS A 81 -4.22 4.93 10.09
C CYS A 81 -4.05 4.62 11.58
N SER A 82 -2.87 4.89 12.13
CA SER A 82 -2.61 4.79 13.55
C SER A 82 -1.80 6.01 14.01
N GLY A 83 -2.19 6.58 15.14
CA GLY A 83 -1.62 7.85 15.59
C GLY A 83 -1.96 8.99 14.62
N ARG A 84 -1.06 9.98 14.55
CA ARG A 84 -1.28 11.21 13.77
C ARG A 84 -0.80 11.11 12.33
N ASP A 85 0.22 10.29 12.09
CA ASP A 85 1.07 10.36 10.90
C ASP A 85 1.45 8.97 10.34
N ARG A 86 0.92 7.86 10.87
CA ARG A 86 1.30 6.52 10.40
C ARG A 86 0.18 5.84 9.63
N LEU A 87 0.52 5.35 8.45
CA LEU A 87 -0.35 4.56 7.59
C LEU A 87 0.18 3.12 7.49
N PHE A 88 -0.64 2.18 7.91
CA PHE A 88 -0.38 0.74 7.82
C PHE A 88 -1.16 0.16 6.66
N ILE A 89 -0.47 -0.49 5.74
CA ILE A 89 -1.04 -1.13 4.56
C ILE A 89 -0.66 -2.61 4.62
N ARG A 90 -1.63 -3.48 4.87
CA ARG A 90 -1.43 -4.93 4.74
C ARG A 90 -1.96 -5.39 3.40
N THR A 91 -1.08 -5.91 2.54
CA THR A 91 -1.39 -6.27 1.15
C THR A 91 -0.45 -7.36 0.64
N THR A 92 -0.55 -7.76 -0.62
CA THR A 92 0.41 -8.68 -1.25
C THR A 92 1.60 -7.88 -1.78
N PRO A 93 2.81 -8.47 -1.85
CA PRO A 93 3.99 -7.80 -2.42
C PRO A 93 3.73 -7.17 -3.80
N SER A 94 2.98 -7.88 -4.63
CA SER A 94 2.61 -7.48 -5.99
C SER A 94 1.72 -6.24 -6.06
N MET A 95 0.89 -6.01 -5.04
CA MET A 95 0.00 -4.86 -4.95
C MET A 95 0.64 -3.63 -4.31
N MET A 96 1.68 -3.82 -3.50
CA MET A 96 2.24 -2.75 -2.68
C MET A 96 2.56 -1.50 -3.50
N LYS A 97 3.32 -1.66 -4.59
CA LYS A 97 3.77 -0.51 -5.39
C LYS A 97 2.60 0.27 -5.98
N ILE A 98 1.74 -0.39 -6.76
CA ILE A 98 0.63 0.28 -7.44
C ILE A 98 -0.37 0.89 -6.45
N LEU A 99 -0.57 0.25 -5.29
CA LEU A 99 -1.48 0.74 -4.28
C LEU A 99 -0.96 2.03 -3.65
N VAL A 100 0.31 2.06 -3.24
CA VAL A 100 0.93 3.28 -2.69
C VAL A 100 0.95 4.38 -3.74
N GLU A 101 1.28 4.06 -5.00
CA GLU A 101 1.25 5.06 -6.06
C GLU A 101 -0.15 5.66 -6.24
N THR A 102 -1.19 4.81 -6.29
CA THR A 102 -2.57 5.28 -6.45
C THR A 102 -3.07 6.14 -5.27
N LEU A 103 -2.53 5.92 -4.07
CA LEU A 103 -2.89 6.67 -2.87
C LEU A 103 -2.22 8.04 -2.80
N PHE A 104 -1.08 8.24 -3.45
CA PHE A 104 -0.28 9.47 -3.29
C PHE A 104 0.04 10.23 -4.58
N ASP A 105 -0.17 9.64 -5.78
CA ASP A 105 -0.31 10.38 -7.05
C ASP A 105 -1.70 11.03 -7.16
#